data_AF-A0A8T4XG70-F1
#
_entry.id   AF-A0A8T4XG70-F1
#
_cell.length_a   1.000
_cell.length_b   1.000
_cell.length_c   1.000
_cell.angle_alpha   90.00
_cell.angle_beta   90.00
_cell.angle_gamma   90.00
#
_symmetry.space_group_name_H-M   'P 1'
#
loop_
_entity.id
_entity.type
_entity.pdbx_description
1 polymer ?
#
loop_
_entity_poly.entity_id
_entity_poly.type
_entity_poly.pdbx_seq_one_letter_code
_entity_poly.pdbx_strand_id
1 'polypeptide(L)'
;MTPQKISSLRKRVEGEFSEEETGITKLIDTLMRSFLRADSDYGAIADIKTDINHIYGLVKNYISEERLDVYALKLEDRILMSKTNVGFDELYEVIRERSNLKEKSGMVEIWDDQENKILHFLIIPLRKHFPIEYSTEAEKEKIINTLLKEYADI
;
A
#
# COMPACT_ATOMS: atom_id res chain seq x y z
N MET A 1 29.66 13.46 16.76
CA MET A 1 28.20 13.21 16.80
C MET A 1 27.85 12.37 15.59
N THR A 2 27.47 11.12 15.82
CA THR A 2 27.18 10.12 14.79
C THR A 2 25.72 10.28 14.32
N PRO A 3 25.40 10.20 13.01
CA PRO A 3 24.01 10.23 12.56
C PRO A 3 23.33 8.92 12.97
N GLN A 4 22.21 9.03 13.67
CA GLN A 4 21.34 7.89 13.97
C GLN A 4 20.82 7.31 12.65
N LYS A 5 21.15 6.03 12.41
CA LYS A 5 20.60 5.23 11.33
C LYS A 5 19.08 5.24 11.44
N ILE A 6 18.43 5.74 10.39
CA ILE A 6 17.01 5.59 10.12
C ILE A 6 16.67 4.10 10.24
N SER A 7 15.86 3.74 11.23
CA SER A 7 15.34 2.39 11.37
C SER A 7 14.38 2.12 10.22
N SER A 8 14.82 1.40 9.21
CA SER A 8 13.97 0.90 8.13
C SER A 8 12.94 -0.08 8.71
N LEU A 9 11.70 0.37 8.86
CA LEU A 9 10.57 -0.44 9.35
C LEU A 9 10.08 -1.51 8.34
N ARG A 10 10.90 -1.91 7.37
CA ARG A 10 10.50 -2.87 6.33
C ARG A 10 11.03 -4.26 6.64
N LYS A 11 10.18 -5.07 7.26
CA LYS A 11 10.35 -6.53 7.30
C LYS A 11 9.99 -7.06 5.90
N ARG A 12 10.99 -7.10 5.01
CA ARG A 12 10.89 -7.68 3.67
C ARG A 12 10.72 -9.20 3.83
N VAL A 13 9.57 -9.75 3.42
CA VAL A 13 9.33 -11.20 3.39
C VAL A 13 9.51 -11.64 1.94
N GLU A 14 10.72 -12.09 1.59
CA GLU A 14 11.03 -12.69 0.30
C GLU A 14 10.82 -14.20 0.39
N GLY A 15 10.11 -14.79 -0.57
CA GLY A 15 9.94 -16.23 -0.68
C GLY A 15 9.92 -16.66 -2.15
N GLU A 16 10.91 -17.46 -2.58
CA GLU A 16 10.93 -18.11 -3.89
C GLU A 16 10.13 -19.40 -3.84
N PHE A 17 9.09 -19.55 -4.68
CA PHE A 17 8.27 -20.77 -4.73
C PHE A 17 7.80 -21.12 -6.15
N SER A 18 7.66 -22.42 -6.42
CA SER A 18 7.32 -23.01 -7.72
C SER A 18 5.86 -22.78 -8.12
N GLU A 19 5.64 -22.42 -9.39
CA GLU A 19 4.35 -22.07 -9.98
C GLU A 19 3.45 -23.29 -10.26
N GLU A 20 2.60 -23.63 -9.29
CA GLU A 20 1.34 -24.35 -9.50
C GLU A 20 0.19 -23.51 -8.90
N GLU A 21 -1.01 -23.54 -9.47
CA GLU A 21 -2.17 -22.72 -9.05
C GLU A 21 -2.54 -22.94 -7.55
N THR A 22 -2.35 -24.17 -7.07
CA THR A 22 -2.50 -24.52 -5.64
C THR A 22 -1.38 -23.90 -4.78
N GLY A 23 -0.19 -23.73 -5.33
CA GLY A 23 0.97 -23.12 -4.66
C GLY A 23 0.78 -21.61 -4.48
N ILE A 24 0.30 -20.91 -5.50
CA ILE A 24 0.04 -19.46 -5.44
C ILE A 24 -1.03 -19.15 -4.40
N THR A 25 -2.13 -19.90 -4.36
CA THR A 25 -3.20 -19.67 -3.38
C THR A 25 -2.69 -19.83 -1.94
N LYS A 26 -1.89 -20.87 -1.66
CA LYS A 26 -1.26 -21.07 -0.35
C LYS A 26 -0.26 -19.97 0.01
N LEU A 27 0.48 -19.47 -0.99
CA LEU A 27 1.39 -18.34 -0.81
C LEU A 27 0.61 -17.09 -0.37
N ILE A 28 -0.50 -16.78 -1.04
CA ILE A 28 -1.34 -15.64 -0.66
C ILE A 28 -1.91 -15.80 0.74
N ASP A 29 -2.44 -16.97 1.12
CA ASP A 29 -2.89 -17.22 2.50
C ASP A 29 -1.75 -16.97 3.51
N THR A 30 -0.54 -17.45 3.22
CA THR A 30 0.61 -17.26 4.11
C THR A 30 1.00 -15.79 4.25
N LEU A 31 1.07 -15.05 3.14
CA LEU A 31 1.40 -13.63 3.13
C LEU A 31 0.33 -12.81 3.86
N MET A 32 -0.95 -13.10 3.63
CA MET A 32 -2.07 -12.44 4.30
C MET A 32 -2.05 -12.69 5.81
N ARG A 33 -1.89 -13.94 6.24
CA ARG A 33 -1.77 -14.26 7.68
C ARG A 33 -0.57 -13.58 8.33
N SER A 34 0.56 -13.51 7.62
CA SER A 34 1.75 -12.80 8.10
C SER A 34 1.48 -11.31 8.26
N PHE A 35 0.84 -10.68 7.27
CA PHE A 35 0.46 -9.26 7.33
C PHE A 35 -0.51 -8.97 8.48
N LEU A 36 -1.53 -9.80 8.67
CA LEU A 36 -2.51 -9.63 9.75
C LEU A 36 -1.88 -9.74 11.15
N ARG A 37 -0.86 -10.60 11.33
CA ARG A 37 -0.13 -10.75 12.59
C ARG A 37 0.93 -9.69 12.84
N ALA A 38 1.33 -8.93 11.81
CA ALA A 38 2.33 -7.89 11.96
C ALA A 38 1.76 -6.68 12.71
N ASP A 39 2.59 -6.03 13.54
CA ASP A 39 2.21 -4.81 14.27
C ASP A 39 2.02 -3.59 13.33
N SER A 40 2.47 -3.70 12.07
CA SER A 40 2.27 -2.67 11.05
C SER A 40 0.85 -2.68 10.50
N ASP A 41 0.30 -1.49 10.27
CA ASP A 41 -0.97 -1.28 9.55
C ASP A 41 -0.81 -1.38 8.03
N TYR A 42 0.43 -1.32 7.54
CA TYR A 42 0.75 -1.32 6.12
C TYR A 42 1.55 -2.56 5.71
N GLY A 43 1.25 -3.08 4.53
CA GLY A 43 1.93 -4.22 3.93
C GLY A 43 2.03 -4.07 2.42
N ALA A 44 2.96 -4.79 1.81
CA ALA A 44 3.09 -4.85 0.36
C ALA A 44 3.49 -6.25 -0.07
N ILE A 45 2.88 -6.73 -1.16
CA ILE A 45 3.36 -7.85 -1.95
C ILE A 45 3.97 -7.22 -3.21
N ALA A 46 5.25 -7.43 -3.45
CA ALA A 46 6.01 -6.82 -4.54
C ALA A 46 6.81 -7.88 -5.30
N ASP A 47 7.54 -7.46 -6.33
CA ASP A 47 8.38 -8.34 -7.16
C ASP A 47 7.58 -9.51 -7.78
N ILE A 48 6.29 -9.27 -8.10
CA ILE A 48 5.38 -10.27 -8.65
C ILE A 48 5.75 -10.54 -10.11
N LYS A 49 6.29 -11.74 -10.37
CA LYS A 49 6.69 -12.19 -11.72
C LYS A 49 5.57 -12.83 -12.52
N THR A 50 4.46 -13.16 -11.88
CA THR A 50 3.26 -13.77 -12.46
C THR A 50 2.22 -12.70 -12.82
N ASP A 51 1.04 -13.11 -13.32
CA ASP A 51 -0.03 -12.16 -13.65
C ASP A 51 -0.52 -11.42 -12.38
N ILE A 52 -0.13 -10.15 -12.26
CA ILE A 52 -0.50 -9.26 -11.16
C ILE A 52 -2.02 -9.15 -10.98
N ASN A 53 -2.82 -9.20 -12.04
CA ASN A 53 -4.27 -9.09 -11.92
C ASN A 53 -4.86 -10.35 -11.27
N HIS A 54 -4.32 -11.52 -11.62
CA HIS A 54 -4.69 -12.77 -10.98
C HIS A 54 -4.33 -12.74 -9.48
N ILE A 55 -3.11 -12.34 -9.13
CA ILE A 55 -2.68 -12.23 -7.73
C ILE A 55 -3.54 -11.22 -6.95
N TYR A 56 -3.81 -10.06 -7.54
CA TYR A 56 -4.66 -9.05 -6.93
C TYR A 56 -6.09 -9.55 -6.70
N GLY A 57 -6.63 -10.33 -7.65
CA GLY A 57 -7.91 -11.03 -7.49
C GLY A 57 -7.91 -11.99 -6.30
N LEU A 58 -6.87 -12.82 -6.16
CA LEU A 58 -6.73 -13.74 -5.02
C LEU A 58 -6.68 -13.01 -3.68
N VAL A 59 -5.91 -11.92 -3.59
CA VAL A 59 -5.84 -11.08 -2.37
C VAL A 59 -7.21 -10.50 -2.03
N LYS A 60 -7.92 -9.94 -3.02
CA LYS A 60 -9.26 -9.39 -2.81
C LYS A 60 -10.27 -10.46 -2.36
N ASN A 61 -10.22 -11.64 -2.99
CA ASN A 61 -11.10 -12.75 -2.62
C ASN A 61 -10.85 -13.18 -1.18
N TYR A 62 -9.59 -13.33 -0.79
CA TYR A 62 -9.21 -13.64 0.59
C TYR A 62 -9.76 -12.62 1.59
N ILE A 63 -9.57 -11.32 1.33
CA ILE A 63 -10.10 -10.24 2.17
C ILE A 63 -11.62 -10.34 2.31
N SER A 64 -12.32 -10.61 1.21
CA SER A 64 -13.78 -10.71 1.20
C SER A 64 -14.30 -11.96 1.90
N GLU A 65 -13.70 -13.13 1.64
CA GLU A 65 -14.12 -14.42 2.20
C GLU A 65 -13.92 -14.46 3.72
N GLU A 66 -12.77 -13.96 4.18
CA GLU A 66 -12.43 -13.88 5.60
C GLU A 66 -13.02 -12.63 6.30
N ARG A 67 -13.75 -11.78 5.55
CA ARG A 67 -14.38 -10.53 6.02
C ARG A 67 -13.41 -9.62 6.79
N LEU A 68 -12.22 -9.45 6.23
CA LEU A 68 -11.15 -8.69 6.85
C LEU A 68 -11.36 -7.19 6.65
N ASP A 69 -11.06 -6.42 7.69
CA ASP A 69 -11.06 -4.96 7.60
C ASP A 69 -9.74 -4.41 7.03
N VAL A 70 -9.42 -4.87 5.83
CA VAL A 70 -8.20 -4.55 5.08
C VAL A 70 -8.60 -4.06 3.69
N TYR A 71 -7.91 -3.03 3.20
CA TYR A 71 -8.04 -2.60 1.81
C TYR A 71 -6.76 -2.96 1.04
N ALA A 72 -6.93 -3.50 -0.16
CA ALA A 72 -5.83 -3.79 -1.08
C ALA A 72 -5.90 -2.83 -2.27
N LEU A 73 -4.74 -2.32 -2.66
CA LEU A 73 -4.57 -1.44 -3.82
C LEU A 73 -3.51 -2.05 -4.73
N LYS A 74 -3.78 -2.12 -6.03
CA LYS A 74 -2.79 -2.51 -7.03
C LYS A 74 -2.05 -1.26 -7.51
N LEU A 75 -0.73 -1.34 -7.55
CA LEU A 75 0.14 -0.30 -8.11
C LEU A 75 1.27 -0.96 -8.88
N GLU A 76 1.20 -0.88 -10.21
CA GLU A 76 2.15 -1.51 -11.13
C GLU A 76 2.31 -3.03 -10.87
N ASP A 77 3.47 -3.46 -10.38
CA ASP A 77 3.84 -4.84 -10.06
C ASP A 77 3.67 -5.18 -8.58
N ARG A 78 2.95 -4.32 -7.84
CA ARG A 78 2.78 -4.43 -6.38
C ARG A 78 1.32 -4.41 -5.99
N ILE A 79 1.05 -5.05 -4.86
CA ILE A 79 -0.22 -4.97 -4.15
C ILE A 79 0.08 -4.38 -2.77
N LEU A 80 -0.41 -3.18 -2.54
CA LEU A 80 -0.32 -2.49 -1.25
C LEU A 80 -1.54 -2.85 -0.40
N MET A 81 -1.33 -2.99 0.90
CA MET A 81 -2.38 -3.36 1.85
C MET A 81 -2.39 -2.39 3.02
N SER A 82 -3.60 -2.04 3.46
CA SER A 82 -3.86 -1.09 4.55
C SER A 82 -4.96 -1.62 5.47
N LYS A 83 -4.63 -1.87 6.73
CA LYS A 83 -5.62 -2.12 7.79
C LYS A 83 -6.42 -0.83 8.04
N THR A 84 -7.66 -0.93 8.50
CA THR A 84 -8.35 0.28 9.00
C THR A 84 -7.61 0.83 10.20
N ASN A 85 -7.22 2.10 10.11
CA ASN A 85 -6.52 2.78 11.18
C ASN A 85 -7.52 3.53 12.07
N VAL A 86 -7.62 3.12 13.34
CA VAL A 86 -8.46 3.80 14.34
C VAL A 86 -8.00 5.25 14.55
N GLY A 87 -6.70 5.51 14.44
CA GLY A 87 -6.07 6.83 14.47
C GLY A 87 -5.99 7.55 13.12
N PHE A 88 -6.83 7.20 12.14
CA PHE A 88 -6.82 7.85 10.82
C PHE A 88 -6.93 9.38 10.90
N ASP A 89 -7.77 9.92 11.80
CA ASP A 89 -7.95 11.37 11.90
C ASP A 89 -6.67 12.06 12.39
N GLU A 90 -6.01 11.52 13.42
CA GLU A 90 -4.73 12.03 13.93
C GLU A 90 -3.63 11.95 12.87
N LEU A 91 -3.55 10.81 12.17
CA LEU A 91 -2.64 10.62 11.05
C LEU A 91 -2.91 11.63 9.93
N TYR A 92 -4.18 11.86 9.59
CA TYR A 92 -4.58 12.79 8.56
C TYR A 92 -4.19 14.23 8.93
N GLU A 93 -4.37 14.65 10.18
CA GLU A 93 -3.87 15.94 10.66
C GLU A 93 -2.36 16.08 10.47
N VAL A 94 -1.58 15.06 10.87
CA VAL A 94 -0.12 15.08 10.70
C VAL A 94 0.26 15.21 9.23
N ILE A 95 -0.40 14.47 8.32
CA ILE A 95 -0.15 14.58 6.87
C ILE A 95 -0.45 16.00 6.39
N ARG A 96 -1.58 16.60 6.79
CA ARG A 96 -1.92 17.97 6.37
C ARG A 96 -0.92 19.02 6.86
N GLU A 97 -0.34 18.82 8.04
CA GLU A 97 0.64 19.74 8.62
C GLU A 97 2.04 19.60 7.99
N ARG A 98 2.39 18.41 7.51
CA ARG A 98 3.77 18.06 7.10
C ARG A 98 3.94 17.84 5.60
N SER A 99 2.86 17.63 4.87
CA SER A 99 2.87 17.30 3.45
C SER A 99 2.14 18.36 2.63
N ASN A 100 2.41 18.38 1.32
CA ASN A 100 1.72 19.28 0.39
C ASN A 100 0.67 18.50 -0.39
N LEU A 101 -0.59 18.97 -0.39
CA LEU A 101 -1.64 18.39 -1.24
C LEU A 101 -1.23 18.56 -2.71
N LYS A 102 -1.15 17.44 -3.44
CA LYS A 102 -0.85 17.41 -4.87
C LYS A 102 -2.11 17.30 -5.70
N GLU A 103 -3.02 16.43 -5.27
CA GLU A 103 -4.24 16.17 -6.03
C GLU A 103 -5.39 15.80 -5.08
N LYS A 104 -6.59 16.22 -5.45
CA LYS A 104 -7.83 15.88 -4.78
C LYS A 104 -8.90 15.67 -5.82
N SER A 105 -9.26 14.41 -6.04
CA SER A 105 -10.25 14.02 -7.04
C SER A 105 -11.23 13.03 -6.43
N GLY A 106 -12.53 13.31 -6.54
CA GLY A 106 -13.58 12.47 -5.99
C GLY A 106 -13.38 12.17 -4.49
N MET A 107 -13.25 10.89 -4.17
CA MET A 107 -13.09 10.39 -2.79
C MET A 107 -11.63 10.23 -2.34
N VAL A 108 -10.66 10.57 -3.21
CA VAL A 108 -9.24 10.34 -2.96
C VAL A 108 -8.43 11.63 -2.87
N GLU A 109 -7.38 11.58 -2.05
CA GLU A 109 -6.41 12.66 -1.92
C GLU A 109 -4.99 12.10 -2.01
N ILE A 110 -4.10 12.86 -2.64
CA ILE A 110 -2.66 12.55 -2.71
C ILE A 110 -1.88 13.72 -2.09
N TRP A 111 -1.13 13.42 -1.03
CA TRP A 111 -0.26 14.37 -0.36
C TRP A 111 1.20 13.96 -0.50
N ASP A 112 2.09 14.94 -0.70
CA ASP A 112 3.52 14.73 -0.92
C ASP A 112 4.32 15.22 0.29
N ASP A 113 4.88 14.27 1.04
CA ASP A 113 5.96 14.51 2.00
C ASP A 113 7.29 14.42 1.26
N GLN A 114 7.72 15.57 0.73
CA GLN A 114 8.93 15.64 -0.07
C GLN A 114 10.20 15.40 0.75
N GLU A 115 10.18 15.70 2.05
CA GLU A 115 11.32 15.52 2.95
C GLU A 115 11.62 14.04 3.14
N ASN A 116 10.57 13.24 3.38
CA ASN A 116 10.69 11.80 3.57
C ASN A 116 10.57 10.99 2.26
N LYS A 117 10.25 11.66 1.15
CA LYS A 117 9.96 11.06 -0.16
C LYS A 117 8.82 10.04 -0.12
N ILE A 118 7.72 10.44 0.50
CA ILE A 118 6.53 9.61 0.66
C ILE A 118 5.33 10.33 0.04
N LEU A 119 4.63 9.65 -0.86
CA LEU A 119 3.28 10.01 -1.25
C LEU A 119 2.30 9.33 -0.30
N HIS A 120 1.46 10.12 0.35
CA HIS A 120 0.32 9.66 1.12
C HIS A 120 -0.90 9.62 0.21
N PHE A 121 -1.32 8.41 -0.18
CA PHE A 121 -2.57 8.20 -0.88
C PHE A 121 -3.68 7.87 0.12
N LEU A 122 -4.75 8.65 0.10
CA LEU A 122 -5.85 8.57 1.04
C LEU A 122 -7.16 8.28 0.31
N ILE A 123 -7.96 7.36 0.85
CA ILE A 123 -9.35 7.15 0.43
C ILE A 123 -10.24 7.61 1.59
N ILE A 124 -10.74 8.84 1.51
CA ILE A 124 -11.29 9.56 2.67
C ILE A 124 -12.51 8.85 3.27
N PRO A 125 -13.54 8.43 2.51
CA PRO A 125 -14.73 7.80 3.09
C PRO A 125 -14.44 6.45 3.72
N LEU A 126 -13.38 5.77 3.28
CA LEU A 126 -12.96 4.48 3.79
C LEU A 126 -11.93 4.59 4.92
N ARG A 127 -11.46 5.81 5.25
CA ARG A 127 -10.40 6.06 6.24
C ARG A 127 -9.17 5.17 5.99
N LYS A 128 -8.80 4.99 4.71
CA LYS A 128 -7.65 4.20 4.29
C LYS A 128 -6.50 5.10 3.88
N HIS A 129 -5.31 4.72 4.30
CA HIS A 129 -4.06 5.39 3.98
C HIS A 129 -3.05 4.40 3.40
N PHE A 130 -2.36 4.83 2.35
CA PHE A 130 -1.29 4.10 1.70
C PHE A 130 -0.05 5.01 1.59
N PRO A 131 0.98 4.81 2.43
CA PRO A 131 2.25 5.49 2.27
C PRO A 131 3.06 4.82 1.16
N ILE A 132 3.44 5.59 0.14
CA ILE A 132 4.15 5.09 -1.04
C ILE A 132 5.45 5.86 -1.19
N GLU A 133 6.57 5.17 -0.96
CA GLU A 133 7.91 5.74 -1.17
C GLU A 133 8.20 5.92 -2.66
N TYR A 134 8.91 7.00 -2.99
CA TYR A 134 9.46 7.25 -4.31
C TYR A 134 10.92 7.68 -4.21
N SER A 135 11.71 7.41 -5.25
CA SER A 135 13.15 7.72 -5.27
C SER A 135 13.45 8.98 -6.08
N THR A 136 12.63 9.24 -7.11
CA THR A 136 12.81 10.33 -8.09
C THR A 136 11.51 11.06 -8.35
N GLU A 137 11.60 12.31 -8.82
CA GLU A 137 10.41 13.08 -9.22
C GLU A 137 9.65 12.41 -10.38
N ALA A 138 10.37 11.79 -11.33
CA ALA A 138 9.74 11.06 -12.43
C ALA A 138 8.92 9.85 -11.93
N GLU A 139 9.44 9.12 -10.92
CA GLU A 139 8.71 8.03 -10.27
C GLU A 139 7.49 8.55 -9.50
N LYS A 140 7.65 9.66 -8.78
CA LYS A 140 6.54 10.32 -8.07
C LYS A 140 5.38 10.65 -9.02
N GLU A 141 5.67 11.33 -10.12
CA GLU A 141 4.67 11.68 -11.12
C GLU A 141 4.01 10.44 -11.74
N LYS A 142 4.78 9.38 -11.99
CA LYS A 142 4.25 8.10 -12.51
C LYS A 142 3.26 7.47 -11.52
N ILE A 143 3.59 7.47 -10.22
CA ILE A 143 2.72 6.94 -9.17
C ILE A 143 1.43 7.75 -9.10
N ILE A 144 1.51 9.08 -9.04
CA ILE A 144 0.34 9.97 -8.99
C ILE A 144 -0.60 9.69 -10.16
N ASN A 145 -0.07 9.70 -11.38
CA ASN A 145 -0.88 9.47 -12.59
C ASN A 145 -1.53 8.08 -12.60
N THR A 146 -0.83 7.06 -12.12
CA THR A 146 -1.38 5.69 -12.02
C THR A 146 -2.52 5.63 -11.02
N LEU A 147 -2.33 6.23 -9.83
CA LEU A 147 -3.37 6.27 -8.80
C LEU A 147 -4.62 7.00 -9.27
N LEU A 148 -4.46 8.14 -9.94
CA LEU A 148 -5.61 8.90 -10.45
C LEU A 148 -6.34 8.12 -11.54
N LYS A 149 -5.61 7.52 -12.47
CA LYS A 149 -6.20 6.72 -13.54
C LYS A 149 -7.00 5.52 -13.02
N GLU A 150 -6.53 4.86 -11.97
CA GLU A 150 -7.17 3.66 -11.45
C GLU A 150 -8.23 3.94 -10.37
N TYR A 151 -8.12 5.06 -9.62
CA TYR A 151 -8.89 5.27 -8.39
C TYR A 151 -9.58 6.64 -8.26
N ALA A 152 -9.42 7.59 -9.19
CA ALA A 152 -10.07 8.90 -9.08
C ALA A 152 -11.57 8.89 -9.41
N ASP A 153 -12.04 7.91 -10.19
CA ASP A 153 -13.45 7.76 -10.61
C ASP A 153 -14.26 6.82 -9.68
N ILE A 154 -13.74 6.52 -8.49
CA ILE A 154 -14.41 5.65 -7.49
C ILE A 154 -15.41 6.46 -6.64
#